data_AF-A0A6L5B7R4-F1
#
_entry.id   AF-A0A6L5B7R4-F1
#
_cell.length_a   1.000
_cell.length_b   1.000
_cell.length_c   1.000
_cell.angle_alpha   90.00
_cell.angle_beta   90.00
_cell.angle_gamma   90.00
#
_symmetry.space_group_name_H-M   'P 1'
#
loop_
_entity.id
_entity.type
_entity.pdbx_description
1 polymer ?
#
loop_
_entity_poly.entity_id
_entity_poly.type
_entity_poly.pdbx_seq_one_letter_code
_entity_poly.pdbx_strand_id
1 'polypeptide(L)'
;MCHNNPHGGHLPDYAPHPAIVLKMEDGTGLLLPIIVLEMPSALLMAAMRSVQIARPTMYQVVKEMIDKMGYSVKLVRVTKRIHEAYFSRLYLTKVDDETENISLTLDLRMQSTLQ
;
A
#
# COMPACT_ATOMS: atom_id res chain seq x y z
N MET A 1 13.97 1.67 -31.62
CA MET A 1 12.90 0.81 -32.19
C MET A 1 11.74 0.77 -31.23
N CYS A 2 10.77 1.68 -31.38
CA CYS A 2 9.44 1.53 -30.80
C CYS A 2 8.48 2.10 -31.84
N HIS A 3 7.93 1.22 -32.66
CA HIS A 3 6.95 1.52 -33.70
C HIS A 3 5.58 1.56 -33.02
N ASN A 4 4.94 2.74 -33.00
CA ASN A 4 3.59 2.91 -32.51
C ASN A 4 2.61 2.55 -33.65
N ASN A 5 2.09 1.32 -33.66
CA ASN A 5 1.12 0.86 -34.65
C ASN A 5 -0.30 1.24 -34.20
N PRO A 6 -1.12 1.94 -35.01
CA PRO A 6 -2.42 2.44 -34.57
C PRO A 6 -3.59 1.45 -34.76
N HIS A 7 -3.34 0.18 -35.11
CA HIS A 7 -4.40 -0.80 -35.31
C HIS A 7 -4.10 -2.14 -34.61
N GLY A 8 -4.96 -2.52 -33.66
CA GLY A 8 -5.08 -3.90 -33.17
C GLY A 8 -4.47 -4.15 -31.80
N GLY A 9 -5.21 -3.79 -30.76
CA GLY A 9 -5.03 -4.35 -29.42
C GLY A 9 -6.37 -4.22 -28.71
N HIS A 10 -7.06 -5.34 -28.50
CA HIS A 10 -8.18 -5.39 -27.57
C HIS A 10 -7.67 -4.82 -26.25
N LEU A 11 -8.14 -3.62 -25.88
CA LEU A 11 -7.90 -3.06 -24.56
C LEU A 11 -8.34 -4.15 -23.58
N PRO A 12 -7.48 -4.70 -22.71
CA PRO A 12 -7.96 -5.58 -21.66
C PRO A 12 -9.07 -4.81 -20.95
N ASP A 13 -10.27 -5.39 -20.93
CA ASP A 13 -11.44 -4.84 -20.27
C ASP A 13 -11.15 -4.82 -18.77
N TYR A 14 -10.44 -3.79 -18.33
CA TYR A 14 -10.26 -3.51 -16.92
C TYR A 14 -11.62 -3.00 -16.45
N ALA A 15 -12.44 -3.92 -15.93
CA ALA A 15 -13.53 -3.54 -15.04
C ALA A 15 -12.98 -2.51 -14.02
N PRO A 16 -13.77 -1.50 -13.61
CA PRO A 16 -13.26 -0.45 -12.74
C PRO A 16 -12.86 -1.05 -11.38
N HIS A 17 -11.56 -1.26 -11.18
CA HIS A 17 -10.99 -1.68 -9.91
C HIS A 17 -10.55 -0.43 -9.14
N PRO A 18 -10.78 -0.37 -7.81
CA PRO A 18 -10.32 0.76 -7.02
C PRO A 18 -8.78 0.83 -7.06
N ALA A 19 -8.26 2.06 -7.11
CA ALA A 19 -6.83 2.33 -7.15
C ALA A 19 -6.46 3.41 -6.14
N ILE A 20 -5.34 3.20 -5.44
CA ILE A 20 -4.67 4.22 -4.65
C ILE A 20 -3.63 4.87 -5.57
N VAL A 21 -3.75 6.17 -5.80
CA VAL A 21 -2.82 6.90 -6.65
C VAL A 21 -1.86 7.69 -5.78
N LEU A 22 -0.58 7.30 -5.77
CA LEU A 22 0.47 8.00 -5.04
C LEU A 22 1.13 9.03 -5.96
N LYS A 23 1.23 10.29 -5.52
CA LYS A 23 1.93 11.34 -6.26
C LYS A 23 3.39 11.45 -5.80
N MET A 24 4.30 11.55 -6.75
CA MET A 24 5.71 11.80 -6.47
C MET A 24 5.93 13.26 -6.07
N GLU A 25 6.63 13.48 -4.96
CA GLU A 25 7.00 14.82 -4.44
C GLU A 25 8.35 15.33 -4.99
N ASP A 26 8.79 14.82 -6.15
CA ASP A 26 10.04 15.22 -6.82
C ASP A 26 9.85 16.32 -7.88
N GLY A 27 8.63 16.87 -7.99
CA GLY A 27 8.27 17.91 -8.95
C GLY A 27 7.99 17.39 -10.37
N THR A 28 8.17 16.10 -10.65
CA THR A 28 7.92 15.52 -11.98
C THR A 28 6.43 15.43 -12.34
N GLY A 29 5.56 15.43 -11.33
CA GLY A 29 4.12 15.18 -11.48
C GLY A 29 3.78 13.71 -11.75
N LEU A 30 4.75 12.79 -11.63
CA LEU A 30 4.51 11.36 -11.81
C LEU A 30 3.55 10.81 -10.75
N LEU A 31 2.68 9.90 -11.20
CA LEU A 31 1.68 9.21 -10.39
C LEU A 31 1.94 7.71 -10.45
N LEU A 32 1.92 7.06 -9.29
CA LEU A 32 2.00 5.61 -9.16
C LEU A 32 0.62 5.05 -8.78
N PRO A 33 -0.10 4.41 -9.72
CA PRO A 33 -1.33 3.70 -9.41
C PRO A 33 -1.04 2.35 -8.75
N ILE A 34 -1.67 2.10 -7.61
CA ILE A 34 -1.69 0.82 -6.91
C ILE A 34 -3.12 0.30 -6.98
N ILE A 35 -3.34 -0.71 -7.83
CA ILE A 35 -4.62 -1.41 -7.91
C ILE A 35 -4.80 -2.23 -6.64
N VAL A 36 -5.93 -2.05 -5.98
CA VAL A 36 -6.27 -2.69 -4.71
C VAL A 36 -7.58 -3.46 -4.83
N LEU A 37 -7.71 -4.53 -4.05
CA LEU A 37 -8.97 -5.26 -3.96
C LEU A 37 -10.01 -4.45 -3.17
N GLU A 38 -11.28 -4.84 -3.29
CA GLU A 38 -12.40 -4.16 -2.64
C GLU A 38 -12.26 -4.08 -1.12
N MET A 39 -11.94 -5.19 -0.45
CA MET A 39 -11.86 -5.22 1.03
C MET A 39 -10.73 -4.34 1.61
N PRO A 40 -9.46 -4.42 1.15
CA PRO A 40 -8.41 -3.49 1.55
C PRO A 40 -8.78 -2.02 1.27
N SER A 41 -9.45 -1.74 0.14
CA SER A 41 -9.92 -0.39 -0.21
C SER A 41 -10.97 0.12 0.78
N ALA A 42 -11.94 -0.73 1.13
CA ALA A 42 -12.98 -0.40 2.10
C ALA A 42 -12.39 -0.13 3.49
N LEU A 43 -11.41 -0.94 3.93
CA LEU A 43 -10.71 -0.74 5.20
C LEU A 43 -9.91 0.57 5.22
N LEU A 44 -9.22 0.90 4.13
CA LEU A 44 -8.51 2.17 4.00
C LEU A 44 -9.49 3.35 4.09
N MET A 45 -10.60 3.29 3.33
CA MET A 45 -11.63 4.33 3.36
C MET A 45 -12.28 4.48 4.73
N ALA A 46 -12.54 3.37 5.43
CA ALA A 46 -13.05 3.39 6.80
C ALA A 46 -12.06 4.07 7.75
N ALA A 47 -10.77 3.76 7.64
CA ALA A 47 -9.72 4.40 8.45
C ALA A 47 -9.61 5.91 8.16
N MET A 48 -9.64 6.32 6.89
CA MET A 48 -9.64 7.74 6.48
C MET A 48 -10.85 8.51 7.00
N ARG A 49 -11.99 7.84 7.13
CA ARG A 49 -13.24 8.40 7.66
C ARG A 49 -13.39 8.23 9.18
N SER A 50 -12.37 7.69 9.85
CA SER A 50 -12.38 7.39 11.29
C SER A 50 -13.57 6.54 11.75
N VAL A 51 -14.02 5.61 10.89
CA VAL A 51 -15.11 4.68 11.19
C VAL A 51 -14.60 3.57 12.10
N GLN A 52 -15.29 3.32 13.22
CA GLN A 52 -14.97 2.19 14.09
C GLN A 52 -15.45 0.88 13.47
N ILE A 53 -14.56 -0.11 13.41
CA ILE A 53 -14.85 -1.46 12.95
C ILE A 53 -14.93 -2.37 14.17
N ALA A 54 -16.01 -3.15 14.27
CA ALA A 54 -16.31 -3.96 15.47
C ALA A 54 -15.25 -5.02 15.79
N ARG A 55 -14.54 -5.53 14.79
CA ARG A 55 -13.44 -6.49 14.98
C ARG A 55 -12.12 -5.86 14.56
N PRO A 56 -11.02 -6.08 15.31
CA PRO A 56 -9.71 -5.57 14.94
C PRO A 56 -9.28 -6.05 13.57
N THR A 57 -8.90 -5.12 12.70
CA THR A 57 -8.27 -5.40 11.41
C THR A 57 -6.81 -5.78 11.62
N MET A 58 -6.16 -6.41 10.63
CA MET A 58 -4.73 -6.70 10.70
C MET A 58 -3.89 -5.43 10.91
N TYR A 59 -4.31 -4.29 10.35
CA TYR A 59 -3.63 -3.01 10.52
C TYR A 59 -3.70 -2.50 11.95
N GLN A 60 -4.86 -2.66 12.60
CA GLN A 60 -5.04 -2.30 14.01
C GLN A 60 -4.22 -3.21 14.93
N VAL A 61 -4.21 -4.52 14.66
CA VAL A 61 -3.38 -5.47 15.44
C VAL A 61 -1.89 -5.14 15.29
N VAL A 62 -1.41 -4.91 14.07
CA VAL A 62 -0.01 -4.53 13.83
C VAL A 62 0.34 -3.21 14.52
N LYS A 63 -0.55 -2.20 14.46
CA LYS A 63 -0.37 -0.94 15.18
C LYS A 63 -0.27 -1.17 16.69
N GLU A 64 -1.18 -1.95 17.27
CA GLU A 64 -1.17 -2.26 18.71
C GLU A 64 0.09 -3.02 19.13
N MET A 65 0.59 -3.93 18.28
CA MET A 65 1.86 -4.62 18.52
C MET A 65 3.04 -3.64 18.52
N ILE A 66 3.08 -2.71 17.57
CA ILE A 66 4.11 -1.66 17.50
C ILE A 66 4.07 -0.78 18.75
N ASP A 67 2.87 -0.34 19.14
CA ASP A 67 2.66 0.47 20.33
C ASP A 67 3.13 -0.29 21.60
N LYS A 68 2.77 -1.56 21.75
CA LYS A 68 3.20 -2.43 22.87
C LYS A 68 4.71 -2.68 22.93
N MET A 69 5.39 -2.67 21.78
CA MET A 69 6.85 -2.78 21.71
C MET A 69 7.57 -1.45 22.03
N GLY A 70 6.82 -0.36 22.23
CA GLY A 70 7.37 0.97 22.52
C GLY A 70 8.01 1.63 21.30
N TYR A 71 7.52 1.33 20.11
CA TYR A 71 7.93 2.01 18.87
C TYR A 71 6.75 2.79 18.29
N SER A 72 7.07 3.73 17.41
CA SER A 72 6.11 4.44 16.56
C SER A 72 6.48 4.27 15.09
N VAL A 73 5.49 4.36 14.20
CA VAL A 73 5.73 4.33 12.75
C VAL A 73 6.27 5.69 12.31
N LYS A 74 7.49 5.71 11.76
CA LYS A 74 8.12 6.92 11.21
C LYS A 74 7.74 7.17 9.76
N LEU A 75 7.82 6.12 8.93
CA LEU A 75 7.41 6.19 7.52
C LEU A 75 7.13 4.80 6.94
N VAL A 76 6.44 4.79 5.80
CA VAL A 76 6.22 3.60 4.97
C VAL A 76 6.87 3.81 3.63
N ARG A 77 7.73 2.88 3.19
CA ARG A 77 8.36 2.92 1.87
C ARG A 77 7.82 1.79 1.01
N VAL A 78 7.17 2.13 -0.10
CA VAL A 78 6.91 1.16 -1.18
C VAL A 78 8.24 0.90 -1.90
N THR A 79 8.65 -0.37 -2.00
CA THR A 79 10.00 -0.75 -2.43
C THR A 79 10.05 -1.35 -3.82
N LYS A 80 9.29 -2.40 -4.08
CA LYS A 80 9.30 -3.13 -5.35
C LYS A 80 7.92 -3.69 -5.66
N ARG A 81 7.65 -3.87 -6.95
CA ARG A 81 6.50 -4.64 -7.45
C ARG A 81 7.01 -5.99 -7.95
N ILE A 82 6.50 -7.09 -7.43
CA ILE A 82 6.80 -8.45 -7.91
C ILE A 82 5.48 -9.18 -8.10
N HIS A 83 5.25 -9.74 -9.30
CA HIS A 83 4.00 -10.45 -9.64
C HIS A 83 2.75 -9.68 -9.19
N GLU A 84 2.66 -8.39 -9.58
CA GLU A 84 1.54 -7.50 -9.26
C GLU A 84 1.36 -7.12 -7.78
N ALA A 85 2.12 -7.72 -6.86
CA ALA A 85 2.16 -7.34 -5.46
C ALA A 85 3.20 -6.24 -5.21
N TYR A 86 2.80 -5.22 -4.44
CA TYR A 86 3.71 -4.19 -3.97
C TYR A 86 4.27 -4.57 -2.60
N PHE A 87 5.58 -4.47 -2.44
CA PHE A 87 6.25 -4.71 -1.17
C PHE A 87 6.47 -3.38 -0.48
N SER A 88 6.09 -3.31 0.79
CA SER A 88 6.31 -2.13 1.61
C SER A 88 7.22 -2.44 2.79
N ARG A 89 7.98 -1.45 3.22
CA ARG A 89 8.79 -1.50 4.44
C ARG A 89 8.30 -0.43 5.39
N LEU A 90 7.94 -0.85 6.59
CA LEU A 90 7.57 0.00 7.70
C LEU A 90 8.85 0.32 8.48
N TYR A 91 9.16 1.60 8.64
CA TYR A 91 10.27 2.07 9.46
C TYR A 91 9.72 2.55 10.78
N LEU A 92 10.25 2.00 11.86
CA LEU A 92 9.81 2.25 13.22
C LEU A 92 10.94 2.91 14.01
N THR A 93 10.58 3.78 14.94
CA THR A 93 11.51 4.48 15.82
C THR A 93 11.05 4.32 17.25
N LYS A 94 12.00 4.04 18.17
CA LYS A 94 11.68 3.90 19.59
C LYS A 94 11.15 5.22 20.13
N VAL A 95 10.08 5.17 20.93
CA VAL A 95 9.38 6.38 21.40
C VAL A 95 10.28 7.27 22.27
N ASP A 96 11.20 6.67 23.03
CA ASP A 96 12.09 7.38 23.96
C ASP A 96 13.54 7.49 23.47
N ASP A 97 13.86 6.93 22.30
CA ASP A 97 15.20 6.95 21.70
C ASP A 97 15.12 6.99 20.16
N GLU A 98 15.25 8.19 19.60
CA GLU A 98 15.20 8.37 18.15
C GLU A 98 16.36 7.74 17.39
N THR A 99 17.44 7.34 18.08
CA THR A 99 18.58 6.66 17.47
C THR A 99 18.29 5.18 17.21
N GLU A 100 17.39 4.58 17.99
CA GLU A 100 16.98 3.20 17.84
C GLU A 100 15.87 3.06 16.78
N ASN A 101 16.25 2.53 15.62
CA ASN A 101 15.36 2.37 14.47
C ASN A 101 15.33 0.92 14.01
N ILE A 102 14.13 0.37 13.83
CA ILE A 102 13.91 -0.97 13.28
C ILE A 102 13.03 -0.90 12.04
N SER A 103 13.05 -1.95 11.22
CA SER A 103 12.18 -2.01 10.04
C SER A 103 11.46 -3.35 9.93
N LEU A 104 10.16 -3.29 9.63
CA LEU A 104 9.31 -4.44 9.36
C LEU A 104 8.98 -4.48 7.87
N THR A 105 9.06 -5.66 7.25
CA THR A 105 8.63 -5.81 5.84
C THR A 105 7.19 -6.29 5.84
N LEU A 106 6.32 -5.57 5.13
CA LEU A 106 4.91 -5.91 4.97
C LEU A 106 4.62 -6.21 3.50
N ASP A 107 4.27 -7.45 3.23
CA ASP A 107 3.87 -7.91 1.91
C ASP A 107 2.41 -7.50 1.65
N LEU A 108 2.20 -6.44 0.88
CA LEU A 108 0.87 -6.13 0.35
C LEU A 108 0.65 -7.00 -0.90
N ARG A 109 0.37 -8.29 -0.67
CA ARG A 109 -0.08 -9.17 -1.75
C ARG A 109 -1.48 -8.76 -2.15
N MET A 110 -1.60 -8.17 -3.34
CA MET A 110 -2.87 -8.10 -4.04
C MET A 110 -3.16 -9.56 -4.47
N GLN A 111 -4.03 -10.27 -3.76
CA GLN A 111 -4.51 -11.56 -4.25
C GLN A 111 -5.43 -11.31 -5.44
N SER A 112 -4.91 -11.34 -6.66
CA SER A 112 -5.74 -11.64 -7.81
C SER A 112 -6.10 -13.13 -7.72
N THR A 113 -7.18 -13.47 -7.02
CA THR A 113 -7.89 -14.70 -7.37
C THR A 113 -8.80 -14.34 -8.53
N LEU A 114 -8.26 -14.42 -9.74
CA LEU A 114 -9.06 -14.66 -10.93
C LEU A 114 -8.66 -16.04 -11.42
N GLN A 115 -9.67 -16.90 -11.54
CA GLN A 115 -9.59 -18.24 -12.13
C GLN A 115 -9.10 -18.18 -13.58
#